data_AF-A0A7K4X6P2-F1
#
_entry.id   AF-A0A7K4X6P2-F1
#
_cell.length_a   1.000
_cell.length_b   1.000
_cell.length_c   1.000
_cell.angle_alpha   90.00
_cell.angle_beta   90.00
_cell.angle_gamma   90.00
#
_symmetry.space_group_name_H-M   'P 1'
#
loop_
_entity.id
_entity.type
_entity.pdbx_description
1 polymer ?
#
loop_
_entity_poly.entity_id
_entity_poly.type
_entity_poly.pdbx_seq_one_letter_code
_entity_poly.pdbx_strand_id
1 'polypeptide(L)'
;MQADCGHLHSIPASAQDSSCSSSSSPRLPGEGSCHPATGDVRIQLSSGAGECGENASSRGCRPGCQSRCPGHGPAEAGGPEDAAAAEPEEQGGSSLSELRLLLQWLHKSLPYLLILCGKLLVQHITGISLGIGLLTTYAYVNKSIVNQVFLRERCSKLQCTWLLLYLSGSSLLLYYTFHSQSLYHSLIFLSPTVDFMNFWDVLWIVGVTDFILKFLFMGLKCCILLVPSFVMSFKSKGYWYMLLEELCQYYRMFVPIPVWFRYLIASGEPDTALGWTLGILLGLLYLTLKLLSFFGQWRNFRHVLRIFFTRPHYGVPASKRQCSESDDICSICQAEFQKPILLICQHTFCEECISLWFNREKTCPLCRTVISDHVNKWKDGATSMHLQIF
;
A
#
# COMPACT_ATOMS: atom_id res chain seq x y z
N MET A 1 -38.72 -52.88 26.30
CA MET A 1 -37.73 -53.39 27.26
C MET A 1 -36.91 -52.21 27.75
N GLN A 2 -37.32 -51.66 28.89
CA GLN A 2 -36.60 -50.66 29.68
C GLN A 2 -35.55 -51.36 30.54
N ALA A 3 -34.44 -50.67 30.81
CA ALA A 3 -33.67 -50.85 32.03
C ALA A 3 -33.29 -49.47 32.56
N ASP A 4 -33.75 -49.23 33.77
CA ASP A 4 -33.57 -48.09 34.66
C ASP A 4 -32.60 -48.51 35.80
N CYS A 5 -32.25 -47.58 36.69
CA CYS A 5 -31.47 -47.63 37.93
C CYS A 5 -30.05 -47.00 37.85
N GLY A 6 -29.65 -46.06 38.72
CA GLY A 6 -30.33 -45.55 39.90
C GLY A 6 -29.63 -44.34 40.55
N HIS A 7 -30.43 -43.62 41.33
CA HIS A 7 -30.13 -42.47 42.19
C HIS A 7 -29.30 -42.86 43.42
N LEU A 8 -28.52 -41.92 43.97
CA LEU A 8 -28.30 -41.82 45.42
C LEU A 8 -28.09 -40.36 45.86
N HIS A 9 -28.96 -39.93 46.77
CA HIS A 9 -28.97 -38.69 47.55
C HIS A 9 -28.11 -38.88 48.81
N SER A 10 -27.43 -37.81 49.28
CA SER A 10 -27.48 -37.35 50.69
C SER A 10 -26.50 -36.20 51.00
N ILE A 11 -27.04 -35.05 51.43
CA ILE A 11 -26.50 -34.00 52.33
C ILE A 11 -27.33 -34.18 53.63
N PRO A 12 -26.86 -33.99 54.90
CA PRO A 12 -26.59 -32.64 55.44
C PRO A 12 -25.68 -32.44 56.69
N ALA A 13 -25.41 -31.14 56.94
CA ALA A 13 -25.25 -30.46 58.25
C ALA A 13 -23.94 -30.74 59.05
N SER A 14 -23.33 -29.84 59.81
CA SER A 14 -23.55 -28.44 60.20
C SER A 14 -22.44 -28.02 61.19
N ALA A 15 -22.24 -26.70 61.34
CA ALA A 15 -21.83 -25.99 62.57
C ALA A 15 -20.34 -26.09 63.02
N GLN A 16 -19.67 -25.09 63.60
CA GLN A 16 -19.97 -23.69 63.99
C GLN A 16 -18.63 -23.03 64.42
N ASP A 17 -18.39 -21.78 64.04
CA ASP A 17 -18.31 -20.56 64.89
C ASP A 17 -17.00 -20.29 65.66
N SER A 18 -16.44 -19.09 65.43
CA SER A 18 -16.10 -18.03 66.41
C SER A 18 -15.08 -17.06 65.78
N SER A 19 -15.44 -15.89 65.27
CA SER A 19 -15.75 -14.61 65.93
C SER A 19 -14.55 -13.90 66.61
N CYS A 20 -14.14 -12.73 66.08
CA CYS A 20 -13.97 -11.51 66.88
C CYS A 20 -13.83 -10.26 65.98
N SER A 21 -14.18 -9.12 66.55
CA SER A 21 -14.79 -7.92 65.94
C SER A 21 -14.17 -6.63 66.49
N SER A 22 -14.16 -5.53 65.69
CA SER A 22 -14.30 -4.10 66.10
C SER A 22 -13.83 -3.17 64.96
N SER A 23 -14.64 -2.40 64.23
CA SER A 23 -15.42 -1.16 64.53
C SER A 23 -14.63 0.16 64.56
N SER A 24 -14.89 1.10 63.63
CA SER A 24 -15.26 2.52 63.88
C SER A 24 -15.21 3.42 62.62
N SER A 25 -16.21 4.30 62.49
CA SER A 25 -16.31 5.48 61.60
C SER A 25 -16.50 6.74 62.50
N PRO A 26 -16.77 7.97 62.00
CA PRO A 26 -16.07 8.88 61.07
C PRO A 26 -15.72 10.25 61.74
N ARG A 27 -14.98 11.19 61.10
CA ARG A 27 -15.03 12.66 61.39
C ARG A 27 -14.19 13.56 60.44
N LEU A 28 -14.79 14.68 60.01
CA LEU A 28 -14.21 16.00 59.62
C LEU A 28 -14.35 16.96 60.84
N PRO A 29 -13.79 18.22 60.94
CA PRO A 29 -13.50 19.23 59.87
C PRO A 29 -12.23 20.14 60.06
N GLY A 30 -11.98 21.10 59.15
CA GLY A 30 -11.31 22.39 59.47
C GLY A 30 -10.25 23.01 58.50
N GLU A 31 -10.70 23.90 57.63
CA GLU A 31 -10.14 25.18 57.07
C GLU A 31 -8.65 25.45 56.69
N GLY A 32 -8.45 26.10 55.53
CA GLY A 32 -7.24 26.88 55.21
C GLY A 32 -6.96 27.36 53.75
N SER A 33 -7.65 28.42 53.29
CA SER A 33 -7.20 29.49 52.34
C SER A 33 -7.25 29.32 50.80
N CYS A 34 -7.33 30.48 50.11
CA CYS A 34 -8.05 30.76 48.87
C CYS A 34 -7.18 31.26 47.68
N HIS A 35 -7.78 31.14 46.48
CA HIS A 35 -7.65 31.90 45.22
C HIS A 35 -6.72 31.45 44.05
N PRO A 36 -7.22 31.52 42.78
CA PRO A 36 -6.57 30.98 41.57
C PRO A 36 -5.95 32.07 40.66
N ALA A 37 -5.02 31.66 39.79
CA ALA A 37 -4.54 32.49 38.66
C ALA A 37 -4.61 31.71 37.33
N THR A 38 -5.19 32.39 36.35
CA THR A 38 -5.59 32.02 34.99
C THR A 38 -4.44 32.16 33.98
N GLY A 39 -4.46 31.40 32.88
CA GLY A 39 -3.56 31.62 31.74
C GLY A 39 -3.77 30.66 30.57
N ASP A 40 -4.83 30.87 29.79
CA ASP A 40 -5.08 30.26 28.48
C ASP A 40 -4.33 31.03 27.37
N VAL A 41 -3.68 30.31 26.44
CA VAL A 41 -3.12 30.87 25.19
C VAL A 41 -3.84 30.26 23.99
N ARG A 42 -4.60 31.10 23.27
CA ARG A 42 -5.33 30.77 22.04
C ARG A 42 -4.75 31.58 20.88
N ILE A 43 -4.22 30.89 19.87
CA ILE A 43 -3.70 31.48 18.63
C ILE A 43 -4.86 31.67 17.65
N GLN A 44 -5.03 32.89 17.12
CA GLN A 44 -6.06 33.23 16.14
C GLN A 44 -5.40 33.70 14.83
N LEU A 45 -5.75 33.04 13.72
CA LEU A 45 -5.44 33.45 12.36
C LEU A 45 -6.35 34.61 11.93
N SER A 46 -5.80 35.57 11.19
CA SER A 46 -6.58 36.56 10.43
C SER A 46 -6.06 36.69 9.01
N SER A 47 -6.99 36.50 8.07
CA SER A 47 -6.91 36.83 6.64
C SER A 47 -7.40 38.26 6.39
N GLY A 48 -6.87 38.96 5.39
CA GLY A 48 -7.49 40.19 4.86
C GLY A 48 -6.62 40.91 3.84
N ALA A 49 -7.13 41.04 2.61
CA ALA A 49 -6.55 41.70 1.46
C ALA A 49 -6.81 43.23 1.43
N GLY A 50 -6.11 43.96 0.54
CA GLY A 50 -6.64 45.18 -0.09
C GLY A 50 -5.80 46.47 -0.02
N GLU A 51 -5.10 46.74 -1.13
CA GLU A 51 -5.02 48.02 -1.90
C GLU A 51 -4.59 49.39 -1.31
N CYS A 52 -3.53 49.93 -1.96
CA CYS A 52 -3.38 51.23 -2.64
C CYS A 52 -3.31 52.60 -1.90
N GLY A 53 -2.36 53.44 -2.34
CA GLY A 53 -2.17 54.88 -2.03
C GLY A 53 -0.89 55.14 -1.20
N GLU A 54 0.02 56.09 -1.46
CA GLU A 54 0.02 57.34 -2.24
C GLU A 54 1.46 57.79 -2.60
N ASN A 55 1.53 58.69 -3.60
CA ASN A 55 2.69 59.42 -4.12
C ASN A 55 3.34 60.39 -3.09
N ALA A 56 4.63 60.71 -3.28
CA ALA A 56 5.07 62.03 -3.80
C ALA A 56 6.59 62.31 -3.61
N SER A 57 7.19 62.76 -4.73
CA SER A 57 8.22 63.83 -4.85
C SER A 57 9.60 63.67 -4.16
N SER A 58 10.73 64.14 -4.69
CA SER A 58 11.13 64.76 -5.97
C SER A 58 12.61 65.19 -5.81
N ARG A 59 13.41 65.13 -6.89
CA ARG A 59 14.38 66.16 -7.39
C ARG A 59 15.67 65.57 -8.00
N GLY A 60 15.91 65.98 -9.25
CA GLY A 60 17.16 65.82 -10.02
C GLY A 60 18.31 66.68 -9.47
N CYS A 61 19.49 66.81 -10.08
CA CYS A 61 19.89 66.75 -11.49
C CYS A 61 21.40 66.39 -11.60
N ARG A 62 21.79 65.89 -12.80
CA ARG A 62 23.16 65.84 -13.39
C ARG A 62 23.69 67.26 -13.71
N PRO A 63 24.92 67.55 -14.25
CA PRO A 63 25.81 66.70 -15.08
C PRO A 63 27.35 66.95 -15.02
N GLY A 64 28.10 66.18 -15.85
CA GLY A 64 29.36 66.62 -16.50
C GLY A 64 30.64 65.93 -16.01
N CYS A 65 31.13 64.87 -16.67
CA CYS A 65 32.10 64.87 -17.79
C CYS A 65 33.54 65.31 -17.43
N GLN A 66 34.51 64.38 -17.40
CA GLN A 66 35.56 64.25 -18.45
C GLN A 66 36.65 63.20 -18.12
N SER A 67 37.13 62.63 -19.21
CA SER A 67 38.12 61.58 -19.44
C SER A 67 39.55 61.83 -18.93
N ARG A 68 40.27 60.78 -18.52
CA ARG A 68 41.59 60.33 -19.06
C ARG A 68 42.25 59.23 -18.20
N CYS A 69 42.57 58.09 -18.82
CA CYS A 69 43.78 57.29 -18.56
C CYS A 69 44.91 57.85 -19.47
N PRO A 70 46.22 57.47 -19.42
CA PRO A 70 46.83 56.26 -18.83
C PRO A 70 48.25 56.43 -18.21
N GLY A 71 48.83 55.34 -17.68
CA GLY A 71 50.28 55.18 -17.43
C GLY A 71 50.55 54.06 -16.42
N HIS A 72 50.80 52.82 -16.85
CA HIS A 72 52.13 52.17 -17.03
C HIS A 72 53.03 52.20 -15.77
N GLY A 73 53.30 50.99 -15.23
CA GLY A 73 53.95 50.69 -13.93
C GLY A 73 55.48 50.91 -13.89
N PRO A 74 56.32 50.06 -13.26
CA PRO A 74 56.08 48.83 -12.47
C PRO A 74 56.89 48.78 -11.13
N ALA A 75 56.91 47.60 -10.47
CA ALA A 75 57.87 47.16 -9.43
C ALA A 75 57.68 47.78 -8.02
N GLU A 76 57.86 47.10 -6.88
CA GLU A 76 58.52 45.85 -6.54
C GLU A 76 58.15 45.47 -5.08
N ALA A 77 58.30 44.18 -4.78
CA ALA A 77 58.71 43.55 -3.51
C ALA A 77 58.04 43.88 -2.14
N GLY A 78 57.65 42.80 -1.45
CA GLY A 78 57.84 42.66 0.01
C GLY A 78 56.61 42.21 0.81
N GLY A 79 56.52 40.91 1.15
CA GLY A 79 55.67 40.41 2.25
C GLY A 79 56.28 40.74 3.63
N PRO A 80 55.90 40.06 4.74
CA PRO A 80 54.84 39.06 4.94
C PRO A 80 54.02 39.28 6.24
N GLU A 81 53.11 38.33 6.52
CA GLU A 81 52.65 37.87 7.86
C GLU A 81 51.92 38.84 8.82
N ASP A 82 50.63 38.53 9.06
CA ASP A 82 50.09 38.50 10.42
C ASP A 82 49.09 37.34 10.54
N ALA A 83 49.33 36.52 11.57
CA ALA A 83 48.62 35.29 11.85
C ALA A 83 47.53 35.49 12.93
N ALA A 84 46.47 34.70 12.76
CA ALA A 84 45.62 34.10 13.78
C ALA A 84 44.57 34.96 14.53
N ALA A 85 43.29 34.66 14.25
CA ALA A 85 42.26 34.52 15.27
C ALA A 85 41.22 33.46 14.84
N ALA A 86 40.73 32.71 15.82
CA ALA A 86 40.08 31.39 15.75
C ALA A 86 38.65 31.32 15.17
N GLU A 87 38.40 30.24 14.40
CA GLU A 87 37.32 29.20 14.44
C GLU A 87 36.08 29.39 15.36
N PRO A 88 34.99 28.57 15.25
CA PRO A 88 34.19 28.15 14.09
C PRO A 88 32.67 28.06 14.41
N GLU A 89 31.76 28.64 13.64
CA GLU A 89 30.35 28.24 13.70
C GLU A 89 29.68 28.46 12.34
N GLU A 90 29.48 27.38 11.56
CA GLU A 90 28.39 27.23 10.57
C GLU A 90 28.36 25.76 10.05
N GLN A 91 28.19 24.79 10.95
CA GLN A 91 27.93 23.39 10.53
C GLN A 91 26.51 23.16 9.95
N GLY A 92 25.68 24.21 9.82
CA GLY A 92 24.33 24.12 9.22
C GLY A 92 24.23 24.48 7.73
N GLY A 93 25.28 25.07 7.14
CA GLY A 93 25.25 25.66 5.78
C GLY A 93 25.81 24.78 4.65
N SER A 94 26.56 23.71 4.96
CA SER A 94 27.25 22.88 3.96
C SER A 94 26.28 22.09 3.07
N SER A 95 25.31 21.41 3.67
CA SER A 95 24.31 20.61 2.92
C SER A 95 23.39 21.48 2.04
N LEU A 96 23.04 22.69 2.50
CA LEU A 96 22.20 23.62 1.74
C LEU A 96 22.98 24.33 0.62
N SER A 97 24.27 24.57 0.79
CA SER A 97 25.12 25.13 -0.26
C SER A 97 25.46 24.10 -1.34
N GLU A 98 25.73 22.85 -0.96
CA GLU A 98 25.87 21.71 -1.88
C GLU A 98 24.59 21.45 -2.69
N LEU A 99 23.43 21.51 -2.04
CA LEU A 99 22.13 21.37 -2.71
C LEU A 99 21.89 22.49 -3.74
N ARG A 100 22.26 23.74 -3.42
CA ARG A 100 22.16 24.87 -4.36
C ARG A 100 23.09 24.71 -5.55
N LEU A 101 24.29 24.18 -5.34
CA LEU A 101 25.26 23.87 -6.39
C LEU A 101 24.73 22.79 -7.33
N LEU A 102 24.16 21.71 -6.77
CA LEU A 102 23.51 20.65 -7.54
C LEU A 102 22.30 21.17 -8.32
N LEU A 103 21.49 22.06 -7.71
CA LEU A 103 20.32 22.65 -8.36
C LEU A 103 20.72 23.56 -9.54
N GLN A 104 21.79 24.34 -9.38
CA GLN A 104 22.34 25.17 -10.47
C GLN A 104 22.96 24.32 -11.59
N TRP A 105 23.67 23.23 -11.24
CA TRP A 105 24.20 22.28 -12.22
C TRP A 105 23.07 21.58 -12.98
N LEU A 106 22.02 21.16 -12.27
CA LEU A 106 20.84 20.55 -12.85
C LEU A 106 20.12 21.53 -13.79
N HIS A 107 19.95 22.79 -13.38
CA HIS A 107 19.33 23.82 -14.22
C HIS A 107 20.11 24.07 -15.51
N LYS A 108 21.45 24.13 -15.44
CA LYS A 108 22.32 24.26 -16.62
C LYS A 108 22.30 23.02 -17.52
N SER A 109 22.11 21.84 -16.94
CA SER A 109 22.06 20.56 -17.65
C SER A 109 20.66 20.21 -18.19
N LEU A 110 19.63 20.90 -17.70
CA LEU A 110 18.22 20.68 -18.02
C LEU A 110 17.91 20.64 -19.52
N PRO A 111 18.36 21.57 -20.38
CA PRO A 111 18.06 21.49 -21.81
C PRO A 111 18.64 20.23 -22.47
N TYR A 112 19.84 19.80 -22.08
CA TYR A 112 20.46 18.57 -22.59
C TYR A 112 19.74 17.31 -22.09
N LEU A 113 19.32 17.31 -20.82
CA LEU A 113 18.52 16.24 -20.24
C LEU A 113 17.14 16.14 -20.92
N LEU A 114 16.52 17.27 -21.26
CA LEU A 114 15.26 17.30 -22.01
C LEU A 114 15.40 16.74 -23.42
N ILE A 115 16.48 17.05 -24.14
CA ILE A 115 16.74 16.50 -25.47
C ILE A 115 16.95 14.97 -25.38
N LEU A 116 17.75 14.51 -24.41
CA LEU A 116 17.98 13.08 -24.19
C LEU A 116 16.67 12.36 -23.80
N CYS A 117 15.90 12.95 -22.89
CA CYS A 117 14.59 12.43 -22.47
C CYS A 117 13.63 12.37 -23.66
N GLY A 118 13.56 13.42 -24.48
CA GLY A 118 12.75 13.45 -25.70
C GLY A 118 13.14 12.35 -26.69
N LYS A 119 14.44 12.12 -26.90
CA LYS A 119 14.92 11.04 -27.76
C LYS A 119 14.53 9.65 -27.22
N LEU A 120 14.69 9.43 -25.91
CA LEU A 120 14.27 8.19 -25.24
C LEU A 120 12.76 7.98 -25.31
N LEU A 121 11.96 9.03 -25.12
CA LEU A 121 10.51 8.98 -25.22
C LEU A 121 10.05 8.59 -26.63
N VAL A 122 10.63 9.20 -27.67
CA VAL A 122 10.29 8.86 -29.06
C VAL A 122 10.73 7.42 -29.39
N GLN A 123 11.90 6.99 -28.90
CA GLN A 123 12.39 5.62 -29.10
C GLN A 123 11.49 4.57 -28.46
N HIS A 124 10.91 4.86 -27.29
CA HIS A 124 10.08 3.92 -26.53
C HIS A 124 8.58 4.28 -26.53
N ILE A 125 8.13 5.18 -27.42
CA ILE A 125 6.77 5.73 -27.40
C ILE A 125 5.68 4.65 -27.50
N THR A 126 5.94 3.60 -28.30
CA THR A 126 5.03 2.47 -28.46
C THR A 126 4.91 1.66 -27.17
N GLY A 127 6.03 1.40 -26.49
CA GLY A 127 6.03 0.69 -25.21
C GLY A 127 5.36 1.49 -24.10
N ILE A 128 5.65 2.78 -24.02
CA ILE A 128 5.05 3.69 -23.02
C ILE A 128 3.54 3.82 -23.24
N SER A 129 3.10 4.03 -24.49
CA SER A 129 1.67 4.19 -24.79
C SER A 129 0.87 2.93 -24.45
N LEU A 130 1.41 1.75 -24.78
CA LEU A 130 0.80 0.49 -24.38
C LEU A 130 0.83 0.29 -22.86
N GLY A 131 1.93 0.62 -22.18
CA GLY A 131 2.02 0.60 -20.72
C GLY A 131 0.96 1.48 -20.03
N ILE A 132 0.72 2.67 -20.55
CA ILE A 132 -0.36 3.56 -20.09
C ILE A 132 -1.74 2.93 -20.32
N GLY A 133 -1.94 2.32 -21.50
CA GLY A 133 -3.16 1.57 -21.81
C GLY A 133 -3.41 0.44 -20.80
N LEU A 134 -2.41 -0.40 -20.55
CA LEU A 134 -2.46 -1.50 -19.58
C LEU A 134 -2.77 -1.01 -18.16
N LEU A 135 -2.11 0.07 -17.72
CA LEU A 135 -2.34 0.66 -16.40
C LEU A 135 -3.76 1.25 -16.28
N THR A 136 -4.24 1.90 -17.33
CA THR A 136 -5.59 2.47 -17.38
C THR A 136 -6.64 1.37 -17.34
N THR A 137 -6.48 0.31 -18.14
CA THR A 137 -7.33 -0.89 -18.12
C THR A 137 -7.32 -1.52 -16.73
N TYR A 138 -6.15 -1.71 -16.12
CA TYR A 138 -6.00 -2.20 -14.75
C TYR A 138 -6.79 -1.34 -13.75
N ALA A 139 -6.61 -0.02 -13.77
CA ALA A 139 -7.23 0.89 -12.82
C ALA A 139 -8.75 0.91 -12.97
N TYR A 140 -9.24 0.96 -14.21
CA TYR A 140 -10.66 0.91 -14.54
C TYR A 140 -11.32 -0.39 -14.07
N VAL A 141 -10.72 -1.54 -14.41
CA VAL A 141 -11.26 -2.85 -14.05
C VAL A 141 -11.21 -3.06 -12.54
N ASN A 142 -10.09 -2.75 -11.89
CA ASN A 142 -9.96 -2.90 -10.44
C ASN A 142 -11.01 -2.07 -9.69
N LYS A 143 -11.18 -0.79 -10.06
CA LYS A 143 -12.21 0.08 -9.50
C LYS A 143 -13.61 -0.50 -9.72
N SER A 144 -13.87 -1.02 -10.91
CA SER A 144 -15.17 -1.61 -11.26
C SER A 144 -15.45 -2.88 -10.45
N ILE A 145 -14.48 -3.79 -10.30
CA ILE A 145 -14.60 -5.02 -9.50
C ILE A 145 -14.88 -4.67 -8.04
N VAL A 146 -14.08 -3.79 -7.43
CA VAL A 146 -14.26 -3.37 -6.03
C VAL A 146 -15.65 -2.75 -5.82
N ASN A 147 -16.13 -1.94 -6.77
CA ASN A 147 -17.47 -1.38 -6.72
C ASN A 147 -18.56 -2.45 -6.81
N GLN A 148 -18.42 -3.45 -7.68
CA GLN A 148 -19.38 -4.55 -7.78
C GLN A 148 -19.40 -5.43 -6.52
N VAL A 149 -18.24 -5.70 -5.92
CA VAL A 149 -18.15 -6.42 -4.63
C VAL A 149 -18.86 -5.62 -3.53
N PHE A 150 -18.71 -4.29 -3.52
CA PHE A 150 -19.38 -3.42 -2.57
C PHE A 150 -20.90 -3.42 -2.70
N LEU A 151 -21.45 -3.49 -3.93
CA LEU A 151 -22.90 -3.48 -4.19
C LEU A 151 -23.63 -4.79 -3.82
N ARG A 152 -22.92 -5.90 -3.58
CA ARG A 152 -23.46 -7.19 -3.13
C ARG A 152 -24.60 -7.73 -4.02
N GLU A 153 -25.83 -7.84 -3.48
CA GLU A 153 -27.01 -8.32 -4.21
C GLU A 153 -27.44 -7.37 -5.34
N ARG A 154 -27.12 -6.08 -5.21
CA ARG A 154 -27.40 -5.08 -6.24
C ARG A 154 -26.31 -5.03 -7.32
N CYS A 155 -25.38 -5.99 -7.34
CA CYS A 155 -24.36 -6.05 -8.38
C CYS A 155 -25.00 -6.27 -9.76
N SER A 156 -24.50 -5.55 -10.75
CA SER A 156 -24.96 -5.72 -12.12
C SER A 156 -24.25 -6.90 -12.76
N LYS A 157 -24.97 -8.00 -12.99
CA LYS A 157 -24.45 -9.18 -13.67
C LYS A 157 -24.03 -8.86 -15.11
N LEU A 158 -24.76 -7.99 -15.79
CA LEU A 158 -24.39 -7.50 -17.13
C LEU A 158 -23.05 -6.77 -17.11
N GLN A 159 -22.82 -5.90 -16.12
CA GLN A 159 -21.54 -5.21 -15.99
C GLN A 159 -20.40 -6.17 -15.66
N CYS A 160 -20.62 -7.19 -14.82
CA CYS A 160 -19.62 -8.22 -14.53
C CYS A 160 -19.28 -9.05 -15.78
N THR A 161 -20.28 -9.43 -16.59
CA THR A 161 -20.09 -10.15 -17.85
C THR A 161 -19.33 -9.27 -18.86
N TRP A 162 -19.66 -7.99 -18.96
CA TRP A 162 -18.93 -7.04 -19.78
C TRP A 162 -17.46 -6.93 -19.36
N LEU A 163 -17.18 -6.78 -18.06
CA LEU A 163 -15.81 -6.74 -17.54
C LEU A 163 -15.03 -8.03 -17.87
N LEU A 164 -15.68 -9.19 -17.76
CA LEU A 164 -15.07 -10.47 -18.11
C LEU A 164 -14.72 -10.54 -19.61
N LEU A 165 -15.65 -10.13 -20.48
CA LEU A 165 -15.42 -10.06 -21.93
C LEU A 165 -14.30 -9.08 -22.27
N TYR A 166 -14.31 -7.90 -21.65
CA TYR A 166 -13.31 -6.85 -21.85
C TYR A 166 -11.91 -7.30 -21.41
N LEU A 167 -11.79 -7.95 -20.25
CA LEU A 167 -10.53 -8.53 -19.77
C LEU A 167 -10.03 -9.66 -20.66
N SER A 168 -10.93 -10.55 -21.09
CA SER A 168 -10.59 -11.66 -21.98
C SER A 168 -10.12 -11.14 -23.34
N GLY A 169 -10.86 -10.19 -23.92
CA GLY A 169 -10.50 -9.52 -25.17
C GLY A 169 -9.18 -8.77 -25.07
N SER A 170 -8.94 -8.05 -23.97
CA SER A 170 -7.66 -7.36 -23.73
C SER A 170 -6.49 -8.34 -23.62
N SER A 171 -6.68 -9.46 -22.93
CA SER A 171 -5.65 -10.50 -22.78
C SER A 171 -5.36 -11.20 -24.12
N LEU A 172 -6.40 -11.50 -24.90
CA LEU A 172 -6.27 -12.09 -26.24
C LEU A 172 -5.61 -11.13 -27.24
N LEU A 173 -5.94 -9.83 -27.17
CA LEU A 173 -5.29 -8.81 -27.99
C LEU A 173 -3.79 -8.74 -27.71
N LEU A 174 -3.39 -8.69 -26.44
CA LEU A 174 -1.98 -8.72 -26.06
C LEU A 174 -1.29 -10.01 -26.53
N TYR A 175 -1.94 -11.15 -26.35
CA TYR A 175 -1.42 -12.42 -26.84
C TYR A 175 -1.18 -12.41 -28.36
N TYR A 176 -2.14 -11.91 -29.14
CA TYR A 176 -2.03 -11.83 -30.59
C TYR A 176 -0.94 -10.85 -31.03
N THR A 177 -0.94 -9.63 -30.47
CA THR A 177 0.05 -8.58 -30.80
C THR A 177 1.48 -9.03 -30.51
N PHE A 178 1.70 -9.82 -29.46
CA PHE A 178 3.03 -10.28 -29.05
C PHE A 178 3.28 -11.77 -29.32
N HIS A 179 2.49 -12.39 -30.20
CA HIS A 179 2.65 -13.80 -30.54
C HIS A 179 4.04 -14.09 -31.11
N SER A 180 4.57 -13.16 -31.93
CA SER A 180 5.92 -13.24 -32.50
C SER A 180 7.05 -13.20 -31.46
N GLN A 181 6.81 -12.59 -30.29
CA GLN A 181 7.80 -12.52 -29.19
C GLN A 181 7.74 -13.73 -28.24
N SER A 182 6.84 -14.69 -28.49
CA SER A 182 6.72 -15.95 -27.73
C SER A 182 6.51 -15.79 -26.21
N LEU A 183 5.88 -14.67 -25.77
CA LEU A 183 5.69 -14.31 -24.35
C LEU A 183 4.96 -15.39 -23.53
N TYR A 184 4.23 -16.30 -24.18
CA TYR A 184 3.56 -17.42 -23.52
C TYR A 184 4.52 -18.44 -22.89
N HIS A 185 5.76 -18.54 -23.37
CA HIS A 185 6.77 -19.36 -22.71
C HIS A 185 7.10 -18.81 -21.32
N SER A 186 7.22 -17.49 -21.18
CA SER A 186 7.44 -16.82 -19.89
C SER A 186 6.30 -17.08 -18.90
N LEU A 187 5.06 -17.21 -19.40
CA LEU A 187 3.90 -17.58 -18.57
C LEU A 187 3.98 -19.01 -18.03
N ILE A 188 4.69 -19.93 -18.67
CA ILE A 188 4.81 -21.36 -18.27
C ILE A 188 6.21 -21.64 -17.66
N PHE A 189 6.93 -20.59 -17.24
CA PHE A 189 8.29 -20.69 -16.71
C PHE A 189 9.34 -21.21 -17.71
N LEU A 190 9.06 -21.14 -19.02
CA LEU A 190 10.01 -21.45 -20.07
C LEU A 190 10.67 -20.16 -20.58
N SER A 191 11.93 -20.26 -20.99
CA SER A 191 12.63 -19.10 -21.56
C SER A 191 12.05 -18.77 -22.95
N PRO A 192 11.74 -17.49 -23.25
CA PRO A 192 11.41 -17.08 -24.60
C PRO A 192 12.59 -17.35 -25.55
N THR A 193 12.30 -17.72 -26.79
CA THR A 193 13.30 -18.14 -27.80
C THR A 193 14.00 -16.96 -28.46
N VAL A 194 14.26 -15.88 -27.72
CA VAL A 194 14.93 -14.70 -28.29
C VAL A 194 16.40 -14.74 -27.93
N ASP A 195 17.24 -14.74 -28.96
CA ASP A 195 18.66 -15.11 -28.85
C ASP A 195 19.50 -14.04 -28.15
N PHE A 196 19.06 -12.78 -28.11
CA PHE A 196 19.72 -11.70 -27.35
C PHE A 196 18.68 -10.74 -26.77
N MET A 197 18.58 -10.65 -25.45
CA MET A 197 17.64 -9.74 -24.77
C MET A 197 18.40 -8.53 -24.25
N ASN A 198 18.09 -7.33 -24.76
CA ASN A 198 18.57 -6.12 -24.12
C ASN A 198 17.84 -5.93 -22.78
N PHE A 199 18.41 -5.11 -21.88
CA PHE A 199 17.78 -4.76 -20.61
C PHE A 199 16.32 -4.29 -20.77
N TRP A 200 16.07 -3.44 -21.76
CA TRP A 200 14.72 -2.91 -22.04
C TRP A 200 13.75 -3.97 -22.52
N ASP A 201 14.22 -4.97 -23.27
CA ASP A 201 13.39 -6.08 -23.75
C ASP A 201 12.99 -6.99 -22.59
N VAL A 202 13.91 -7.25 -21.65
CA VAL A 202 13.62 -7.98 -20.40
C VAL A 202 12.57 -7.25 -19.57
N LEU A 203 12.77 -5.95 -19.34
CA LEU A 203 11.84 -5.12 -18.58
C LEU A 203 10.45 -5.10 -19.24
N TRP A 204 10.42 -5.00 -20.57
CA TRP A 204 9.19 -5.04 -21.36
C TRP A 204 8.46 -6.38 -21.20
N ILE A 205 9.16 -7.49 -21.43
CA ILE A 205 8.61 -8.86 -21.35
C ILE A 205 8.04 -9.12 -19.96
N VAL A 206 8.81 -8.82 -18.90
CA VAL A 206 8.36 -9.01 -17.52
C VAL A 206 7.15 -8.12 -17.22
N GLY A 207 7.19 -6.85 -17.62
CA GLY A 207 6.11 -5.90 -17.41
C GLY A 207 4.79 -6.31 -18.07
N VAL A 208 4.82 -6.67 -19.35
CA VAL A 208 3.61 -7.12 -20.08
C VAL A 208 3.07 -8.42 -19.49
N THR A 209 3.96 -9.38 -19.17
CA THR A 209 3.55 -10.67 -18.58
C THR A 209 2.90 -10.47 -17.21
N ASP A 210 3.39 -9.54 -16.39
CA ASP A 210 2.78 -9.16 -15.12
C ASP A 210 1.34 -8.65 -15.29
N PHE A 211 1.10 -7.80 -16.30
CA PHE A 211 -0.25 -7.29 -16.61
C PHE A 211 -1.19 -8.38 -17.14
N ILE A 212 -0.70 -9.29 -17.99
CA ILE A 212 -1.49 -10.42 -18.49
C ILE A 212 -1.95 -11.28 -17.29
N LEU A 213 -1.05 -11.56 -16.35
CA LEU A 213 -1.41 -12.31 -15.14
C LEU A 213 -2.41 -11.55 -14.27
N LYS A 214 -2.22 -10.24 -14.06
CA LYS A 214 -3.22 -9.40 -13.38
C LYS A 214 -4.59 -9.53 -14.04
N PHE A 215 -4.68 -9.43 -15.37
CA PHE A 215 -5.95 -9.54 -16.10
C PHE A 215 -6.59 -10.92 -15.98
N LEU A 216 -5.79 -11.99 -16.05
CA LEU A 216 -6.27 -13.35 -15.85
C LEU A 216 -6.90 -13.53 -14.46
N PHE A 217 -6.20 -13.13 -13.40
CA PHE A 217 -6.68 -13.26 -12.03
C PHE A 217 -7.84 -12.31 -11.71
N MET A 218 -7.86 -11.10 -12.27
CA MET A 218 -9.05 -10.22 -12.24
C MET A 218 -10.24 -10.86 -12.95
N GLY A 219 -10.03 -11.56 -14.07
CA GLY A 219 -11.05 -12.31 -14.77
C GLY A 219 -11.62 -13.44 -13.90
N LEU A 220 -10.77 -14.20 -13.22
CA LEU A 220 -11.18 -15.20 -12.23
C LEU A 220 -12.00 -14.60 -11.08
N LYS A 221 -11.64 -13.41 -10.59
CA LYS A 221 -12.45 -12.67 -9.59
C LYS A 221 -13.83 -12.28 -10.15
N CYS A 222 -13.91 -11.84 -11.40
CA CYS A 222 -15.18 -11.59 -12.09
C CYS A 222 -16.03 -12.86 -12.22
N CYS A 223 -15.44 -14.02 -12.51
CA CYS A 223 -16.16 -15.29 -12.53
C CYS A 223 -16.79 -15.59 -11.16
N ILE A 224 -16.06 -15.38 -10.06
CA ILE A 224 -16.58 -15.53 -8.68
C ILE A 224 -17.74 -14.56 -8.39
N LEU A 225 -17.70 -13.32 -8.92
CA LEU A 225 -18.83 -12.38 -8.82
C LEU A 225 -20.08 -12.88 -9.54
N LEU A 226 -19.91 -13.53 -10.70
CA LEU A 226 -21.02 -14.08 -11.48
C LEU A 226 -21.68 -15.27 -10.80
N VAL A 227 -20.93 -16.07 -10.02
CA VAL A 227 -21.47 -17.21 -9.24
C VAL A 227 -22.67 -16.76 -8.39
N PRO A 228 -23.82 -17.43 -8.49
CA PRO A 228 -25.01 -17.07 -7.72
C PRO A 228 -24.84 -17.39 -6.23
N SER A 229 -25.56 -16.66 -5.37
CA SER A 229 -25.43 -16.75 -3.90
C SER A 229 -25.80 -18.12 -3.33
N PHE A 230 -26.62 -18.91 -4.04
CA PHE A 230 -26.96 -20.27 -3.64
C PHE A 230 -25.79 -21.25 -3.72
N VAL A 231 -24.88 -21.08 -4.70
CA VAL A 231 -23.65 -21.90 -4.81
C VAL A 231 -22.61 -21.41 -3.82
N MET A 232 -22.50 -20.08 -3.68
CA MET A 232 -21.41 -19.46 -2.96
C MET A 232 -21.87 -18.21 -2.23
N SER A 233 -21.91 -18.27 -0.90
CA SER A 233 -22.30 -17.14 -0.05
C SER A 233 -21.33 -15.96 -0.19
N PHE A 234 -21.81 -14.73 0.05
CA PHE A 234 -20.98 -13.52 -0.01
C PHE A 234 -19.78 -13.58 0.94
N LYS A 235 -19.98 -14.13 2.14
CA LYS A 235 -18.89 -14.39 3.09
C LYS A 235 -17.81 -15.30 2.48
N SER A 236 -18.20 -16.36 1.78
CA SER A 236 -17.27 -17.27 1.11
C SER A 236 -16.54 -16.58 -0.04
N LYS A 237 -17.22 -15.76 -0.85
CA LYS A 237 -16.61 -15.02 -1.97
C LYS A 237 -15.42 -14.16 -1.52
N GLY A 238 -15.55 -13.45 -0.39
CA GLY A 238 -14.46 -12.66 0.18
C GLY A 238 -13.19 -13.47 0.47
N TYR A 239 -13.33 -14.68 1.03
CA TYR A 239 -12.19 -15.57 1.29
C TYR A 239 -11.53 -16.05 -0.01
N TRP A 240 -12.32 -16.32 -1.05
CA TRP A 240 -11.79 -16.69 -2.36
C TRP A 240 -11.06 -15.54 -3.04
N TYR A 241 -11.54 -14.29 -2.95
CA TYR A 241 -10.79 -13.13 -3.47
C TYR A 241 -9.43 -12.99 -2.82
N MET A 242 -9.37 -13.16 -1.49
CA MET A 242 -8.13 -13.11 -0.73
C MET A 242 -7.16 -14.22 -1.12
N LEU A 243 -7.62 -15.47 -1.20
CA LEU A 243 -6.79 -16.60 -1.64
C LEU A 243 -6.28 -16.41 -3.07
N LEU A 244 -7.16 -16.00 -3.97
CA LEU A 244 -6.86 -15.82 -5.39
C LEU A 244 -5.84 -14.69 -5.61
N GLU A 245 -5.92 -13.61 -4.84
CA GLU A 245 -4.95 -12.51 -4.91
C GLU A 245 -3.57 -12.92 -4.39
N GLU A 246 -3.51 -13.67 -3.29
CA GLU A 246 -2.23 -14.15 -2.74
C GLU A 246 -1.60 -15.20 -3.66
N LEU A 247 -2.41 -16.08 -4.27
CA LEU A 247 -1.95 -17.00 -5.32
C LEU A 247 -1.40 -16.23 -6.54
N CYS A 248 -2.07 -15.14 -6.95
CA CYS A 248 -1.62 -14.28 -8.03
C CYS A 248 -0.25 -13.64 -7.73
N GLN A 249 -0.09 -13.06 -6.53
CA GLN A 249 1.17 -12.45 -6.10
C GLN A 249 2.31 -13.46 -6.04
N TYR A 250 1.99 -14.68 -5.61
CA TYR A 250 2.93 -15.78 -5.58
C TYR A 250 3.35 -16.19 -7.00
N TYR A 251 2.39 -16.42 -7.90
CA TYR A 251 2.69 -16.78 -9.29
C TYR A 251 3.53 -15.73 -10.01
N ARG A 252 3.18 -14.45 -9.83
CA ARG A 252 3.90 -13.32 -10.41
C ARG A 252 5.32 -13.18 -9.86
N MET A 253 5.63 -13.73 -8.68
CA MET A 253 7.00 -13.72 -8.15
C MET A 253 7.92 -14.64 -8.98
N PHE A 254 7.39 -15.77 -9.44
CA PHE A 254 8.16 -16.79 -10.14
C PHE A 254 8.33 -16.49 -11.62
N VAL A 255 7.34 -15.86 -12.25
CA VAL A 255 7.32 -15.63 -13.71
C VAL A 255 8.51 -14.83 -14.24
N PRO A 256 9.02 -13.79 -13.55
CA PRO A 256 10.22 -13.08 -13.97
C PRO A 256 11.52 -13.90 -13.87
N ILE A 257 11.54 -14.97 -13.05
CA ILE A 257 12.77 -15.69 -12.69
C ILE A 257 13.50 -16.24 -13.91
N PRO A 258 12.85 -17.00 -14.83
CA PRO A 258 13.55 -17.55 -15.99
C PRO A 258 14.08 -16.48 -16.94
N VAL A 259 13.37 -15.35 -17.05
CA VAL A 259 13.73 -14.25 -17.95
C VAL A 259 14.97 -13.50 -17.43
N TRP A 260 14.97 -13.12 -16.14
CA TRP A 260 16.12 -12.47 -15.51
C TRP A 260 17.32 -13.40 -15.40
N PHE A 261 17.10 -14.67 -15.06
CA PHE A 261 18.17 -15.65 -14.96
C PHE A 261 18.90 -15.82 -16.31
N ARG A 262 18.16 -15.96 -17.41
CA ARG A 262 18.74 -16.01 -18.76
C ARG A 262 19.51 -14.74 -19.11
N TYR A 263 18.94 -13.57 -18.81
CA TYR A 263 19.60 -12.28 -19.06
C TYR A 263 20.91 -12.14 -18.29
N LEU A 264 20.94 -12.46 -17.00
CA LEU A 264 22.12 -12.33 -16.14
C LEU A 264 23.24 -13.28 -16.56
N ILE A 265 22.92 -14.50 -16.99
CA ILE A 265 23.93 -15.46 -17.49
C ILE A 265 24.43 -15.05 -18.87
N ALA A 266 23.54 -14.64 -19.77
CA ALA A 266 23.88 -14.28 -21.15
C ALA A 266 24.60 -12.91 -21.27
N SER A 267 24.56 -12.08 -20.23
CA SER A 267 25.27 -10.79 -20.19
C SER A 267 26.79 -10.95 -20.02
N GLY A 268 27.29 -12.16 -19.73
CA GLY A 268 28.72 -12.44 -19.75
C GLY A 268 29.24 -12.47 -21.18
N GLU A 269 30.21 -11.62 -21.52
CA GLU A 269 30.85 -11.64 -22.84
C GLU A 269 31.35 -13.05 -23.17
N PRO A 270 30.90 -13.64 -24.30
CA PRO A 270 31.10 -15.05 -24.59
C PRO A 270 32.58 -15.43 -24.75
N ASP A 271 33.44 -14.44 -25.04
CA ASP A 271 34.82 -14.67 -25.45
C ASP A 271 35.83 -14.61 -24.28
N THR A 272 35.39 -14.23 -23.07
CA THR A 272 36.27 -14.13 -21.89
C THR A 272 35.77 -15.03 -20.76
N ALA A 273 36.61 -15.94 -20.25
CA ALA A 273 36.28 -16.82 -19.12
C ALA A 273 35.78 -16.06 -17.87
N LEU A 274 36.27 -14.83 -17.68
CA LEU A 274 35.84 -13.92 -16.63
C LEU A 274 34.39 -13.45 -16.80
N GLY A 275 33.93 -13.23 -18.04
CA GLY A 275 32.56 -12.82 -18.36
C GLY A 275 31.54 -13.92 -18.03
N TRP A 276 31.80 -15.16 -18.45
CA TRP A 276 30.96 -16.32 -18.11
C TRP A 276 30.89 -16.57 -16.60
N THR A 277 32.04 -16.48 -15.91
CA THR A 277 32.11 -16.69 -14.46
C THR A 277 31.29 -15.63 -13.71
N LEU A 278 31.37 -14.36 -14.14
CA LEU A 278 30.58 -13.26 -13.59
C LEU A 278 29.08 -13.46 -13.82
N GLY A 279 28.67 -13.87 -15.03
CA GLY A 279 27.26 -14.14 -15.35
C GLY A 279 26.65 -15.25 -14.50
N ILE A 280 27.39 -16.35 -14.28
CA ILE A 280 26.97 -17.45 -13.39
C ILE A 280 26.84 -16.97 -11.95
N LEU A 281 27.82 -16.21 -11.45
CA LEU A 281 27.79 -15.67 -10.08
C LEU A 281 26.57 -14.76 -9.86
N LEU A 282 26.29 -13.87 -10.81
CA LEU A 282 25.12 -12.99 -10.78
C LEU A 282 23.80 -13.76 -10.83
N GLY A 283 23.71 -14.79 -11.69
CA GLY A 283 22.54 -15.67 -11.78
C GLY A 283 22.28 -16.41 -10.46
N LEU A 284 23.33 -16.97 -9.84
CA LEU A 284 23.21 -17.65 -8.54
C LEU A 284 22.83 -16.70 -7.40
N LEU A 285 23.41 -15.50 -7.36
CA LEU A 285 23.04 -14.47 -6.39
C LEU A 285 21.56 -14.08 -6.55
N TYR A 286 21.11 -13.85 -7.78
CA TYR A 286 19.70 -13.55 -8.06
C TYR A 286 18.76 -14.66 -7.58
N LEU A 287 19.04 -15.92 -7.91
CA LEU A 287 18.25 -17.06 -7.46
C LEU A 287 18.24 -17.18 -5.92
N THR A 288 19.37 -16.91 -5.27
CA THR A 288 19.47 -16.94 -3.80
C THR A 288 18.60 -15.85 -3.18
N LEU A 289 18.68 -14.61 -3.67
CA LEU A 289 17.82 -13.50 -3.22
C LEU A 289 16.34 -13.80 -3.44
N LYS A 290 16.00 -14.43 -4.58
CA LYS A 290 14.63 -14.89 -4.87
C LYS A 290 14.14 -15.95 -3.91
N LEU A 291 14.98 -16.93 -3.59
CA LEU A 291 14.65 -17.98 -2.64
C LEU A 291 14.40 -17.40 -1.24
N LEU A 292 15.23 -16.44 -0.79
CA LEU A 292 15.03 -15.74 0.48
C LEU A 292 13.71 -14.94 0.49
N SER A 293 13.39 -14.23 -0.60
CA SER A 293 12.13 -13.50 -0.76
C SER A 293 10.93 -14.45 -0.71
N PHE A 294 11.02 -15.61 -1.38
CA PHE A 294 10.02 -16.67 -1.34
C PHE A 294 9.77 -17.14 0.11
N PHE A 295 10.82 -17.47 0.87
CA PHE A 295 10.66 -17.90 2.27
C PHE A 295 10.05 -16.80 3.16
N GLY A 296 10.37 -15.53 2.90
CA GLY A 296 9.75 -14.40 3.60
C GLY A 296 8.24 -14.31 3.36
N GLN A 297 7.82 -14.46 2.10
CA GLN A 297 6.40 -14.39 1.72
C GLN A 297 5.61 -15.66 2.06
N TRP A 298 6.27 -16.81 2.16
CA TRP A 298 5.66 -18.09 2.52
C TRP A 298 4.87 -18.04 3.84
N ARG A 299 5.33 -17.24 4.81
CA ARG A 299 4.60 -17.03 6.07
C ARG A 299 3.23 -16.40 5.84
N ASN A 300 3.14 -15.42 4.95
CA ASN A 300 1.88 -14.72 4.64
C ASN A 300 0.92 -15.64 3.89
N PHE A 301 1.42 -16.37 2.89
CA PHE A 301 0.61 -17.33 2.14
C PHE A 301 0.04 -18.43 3.05
N ARG A 302 0.86 -19.03 3.93
CA ARG A 302 0.38 -20.01 4.93
C ARG A 302 -0.66 -19.41 5.89
N HIS A 303 -0.50 -18.16 6.28
CA HIS A 303 -1.47 -17.47 7.13
C HIS A 303 -2.82 -17.29 6.40
N VAL A 304 -2.81 -16.86 5.14
CA VAL A 304 -4.01 -16.71 4.30
C VAL A 304 -4.69 -18.05 4.06
N LEU A 305 -3.93 -19.11 3.75
CA LEU A 305 -4.44 -20.47 3.63
C LEU A 305 -5.10 -20.93 4.93
N ARG A 306 -4.45 -20.70 6.08
CA ARG A 306 -5.03 -21.02 7.39
C ARG A 306 -6.38 -20.33 7.56
N ILE A 307 -6.46 -19.03 7.31
CA ILE A 307 -7.71 -18.27 7.40
C ILE A 307 -8.79 -18.80 6.44
N PHE A 308 -8.39 -19.17 5.21
CA PHE A 308 -9.30 -19.73 4.21
C PHE A 308 -9.94 -21.04 4.68
N PHE A 309 -9.17 -21.91 5.34
CA PHE A 309 -9.65 -23.18 5.88
C PHE A 309 -10.39 -23.03 7.21
N THR A 310 -9.93 -22.17 8.14
CA THR A 310 -10.54 -22.03 9.46
C THR A 310 -11.77 -21.12 9.48
N ARG A 311 -11.90 -20.20 8.52
CA ARG A 311 -13.02 -19.23 8.37
C ARG A 311 -13.42 -18.60 9.72
N PRO A 312 -12.57 -17.74 10.31
CA PRO A 312 -12.82 -17.20 11.65
C PRO A 312 -14.15 -16.46 11.74
N HIS A 313 -14.81 -16.62 12.89
CA HIS A 313 -15.98 -15.85 13.29
C HIS A 313 -15.54 -14.74 14.25
N TYR A 314 -15.99 -13.51 14.01
CA TYR A 314 -15.58 -12.34 14.81
C TYR A 314 -16.40 -12.14 16.10
N GLY A 315 -17.28 -13.09 16.40
CA GLY A 315 -18.19 -13.02 17.53
C GLY A 315 -19.14 -14.21 17.57
N VAL A 316 -20.10 -14.15 18.48
CA VAL A 316 -21.13 -15.18 18.66
C VAL A 316 -22.45 -14.71 18.06
N PRO A 317 -23.33 -15.61 17.59
CA PRO A 317 -24.68 -15.23 17.18
C PRO A 317 -25.40 -14.49 18.32
N ALA A 318 -25.98 -13.33 18.03
CA ALA A 318 -26.65 -12.53 19.05
C ALA A 318 -28.01 -13.15 19.43
N SER A 319 -28.37 -13.05 20.72
CA SER A 319 -29.70 -13.43 21.19
C SER A 319 -30.75 -12.38 20.83
N LYS A 320 -32.04 -12.77 20.75
CA LYS A 320 -33.14 -11.83 20.47
C LYS A 320 -33.19 -10.63 21.43
N ARG A 321 -32.82 -10.83 22.70
CA ARG A 321 -32.77 -9.76 23.71
C ARG A 321 -31.74 -8.70 23.36
N GLN A 322 -30.56 -9.13 22.89
CA GLN A 322 -29.47 -8.23 22.51
C GLN A 322 -29.74 -7.49 21.20
N CYS A 323 -30.59 -8.03 20.33
CA CYS A 323 -31.07 -7.33 19.15
C CYS A 323 -32.08 -6.24 19.54
N SER A 324 -33.01 -6.56 20.46
CA SER A 324 -34.02 -5.61 20.93
C SER A 324 -33.43 -4.42 21.71
N GLU A 325 -32.28 -4.58 22.37
CA GLU A 325 -31.55 -3.47 23.04
C GLU A 325 -31.05 -2.40 22.04
N SER A 326 -30.98 -2.74 20.76
CA SER A 326 -30.54 -1.86 19.66
C SER A 326 -31.67 -1.56 18.66
N ASP A 327 -32.92 -1.60 19.12
CA ASP A 327 -34.13 -1.39 18.29
C ASP A 327 -34.21 -2.33 17.06
N ASP A 328 -33.57 -3.51 17.13
CA ASP A 328 -33.44 -4.47 16.03
C ASP A 328 -32.79 -3.91 14.74
N ILE A 329 -32.11 -2.75 14.82
CA ILE A 329 -31.49 -2.07 13.67
C ILE A 329 -29.97 -2.15 13.74
N CYS A 330 -29.35 -2.58 12.65
CA CYS A 330 -27.89 -2.55 12.52
C CYS A 330 -27.38 -1.13 12.24
N SER A 331 -26.47 -0.62 13.08
CA SER A 331 -25.88 0.72 12.93
C SER A 331 -25.00 0.93 11.69
N ILE A 332 -24.61 -0.13 10.99
CA ILE A 332 -23.82 -0.05 9.73
C ILE A 332 -24.74 0.09 8.51
N CYS A 333 -25.74 -0.79 8.37
CA CYS A 333 -26.63 -0.77 7.20
C CYS A 333 -27.96 -0.03 7.44
N GLN A 334 -28.22 0.39 8.68
CA GLN A 334 -29.44 1.10 9.09
C GLN A 334 -30.73 0.35 8.71
N ALA A 335 -30.67 -0.99 8.77
CA ALA A 335 -31.77 -1.89 8.45
C ALA A 335 -31.83 -3.00 9.51
N GLU A 336 -32.92 -3.78 9.49
CA GLU A 336 -33.13 -4.92 10.40
C GLU A 336 -31.95 -5.91 10.33
N PHE A 337 -31.60 -6.50 11.48
CA PHE A 337 -30.48 -7.42 11.56
C PHE A 337 -30.64 -8.66 10.66
N GLN A 338 -29.68 -8.85 9.75
CA GLN A 338 -29.50 -10.10 9.02
C GLN A 338 -28.35 -10.89 9.62
N LYS A 339 -28.65 -12.04 10.24
CA LYS A 339 -27.68 -12.90 10.95
C LYS A 339 -26.84 -12.07 11.95
N PRO A 340 -27.46 -11.56 13.03
CA PRO A 340 -26.77 -10.68 13.97
C PRO A 340 -25.64 -11.41 14.70
N ILE A 341 -24.49 -10.75 14.80
CA ILE A 341 -23.33 -11.20 15.56
C ILE A 341 -23.04 -10.18 16.65
N LEU A 342 -22.85 -10.70 17.86
CA LEU A 342 -22.38 -9.98 19.03
C LEU A 342 -20.85 -10.06 19.11
N LEU A 343 -20.21 -8.90 19.09
CA LEU A 343 -18.76 -8.79 19.29
C LEU A 343 -18.39 -8.93 20.77
N ILE A 344 -17.09 -9.17 21.05
CA ILE A 344 -16.56 -9.23 22.43
C ILE A 344 -16.78 -7.93 23.22
N CYS A 345 -16.92 -6.79 22.54
CA CYS A 345 -17.26 -5.50 23.13
C CYS A 345 -18.77 -5.29 23.34
N GLN A 346 -19.58 -6.34 23.19
CA GLN A 346 -21.03 -6.36 23.36
C GLN A 346 -21.83 -5.50 22.36
N HIS A 347 -21.26 -5.15 21.21
CA HIS A 347 -21.97 -4.47 20.13
C HIS A 347 -22.46 -5.46 19.07
N THR A 348 -23.71 -5.28 18.62
CA THR A 348 -24.38 -6.18 17.66
C THR A 348 -24.42 -5.58 16.26
N PHE A 349 -24.08 -6.38 15.26
CA PHE A 349 -24.09 -6.00 13.83
C PHE A 349 -24.54 -7.16 12.95
N CYS A 350 -24.99 -6.89 11.73
CA CYS A 350 -25.14 -7.95 10.73
C CYS A 350 -23.77 -8.60 10.44
N GLU A 351 -23.72 -9.93 10.35
CA GLU A 351 -22.49 -10.69 10.07
C GLU A 351 -21.71 -10.13 8.86
N GLU A 352 -22.41 -9.80 7.78
CA GLU A 352 -21.77 -9.28 6.57
C GLU A 352 -21.29 -7.84 6.71
N CYS A 353 -22.03 -7.00 7.45
CA CYS A 353 -21.69 -5.61 7.65
C CYS A 353 -20.40 -5.48 8.45
N ILE A 354 -20.29 -6.22 9.55
CA ILE A 354 -19.09 -6.19 10.39
C ILE A 354 -17.91 -6.89 9.72
N SER A 355 -18.16 -7.96 8.95
CA SER A 355 -17.11 -8.60 8.16
C SER A 355 -16.49 -7.65 7.12
N LEU A 356 -17.32 -6.81 6.47
CA LEU A 356 -16.83 -5.81 5.53
C LEU A 356 -16.03 -4.70 6.23
N TRP A 357 -16.49 -4.25 7.39
CA TRP A 357 -15.76 -3.30 8.21
C TRP A 357 -14.35 -3.83 8.56
N PHE A 358 -14.25 -5.10 8.97
CA PHE A 358 -12.97 -5.73 9.29
C PHE A 358 -12.04 -6.00 8.09
N ASN A 359 -12.50 -5.77 6.86
CA ASN A 359 -11.62 -5.78 5.69
C ASN A 359 -10.77 -4.50 5.60
N ARG A 360 -11.17 -3.42 6.28
CA ARG A 360 -10.49 -2.11 6.25
C ARG A 360 -9.95 -1.72 7.61
N GLU A 361 -10.76 -1.93 8.65
CA GLU A 361 -10.47 -1.53 10.03
C GLU A 361 -10.31 -2.76 10.93
N LYS A 362 -9.70 -2.59 12.11
CA LYS A 362 -9.54 -3.68 13.11
C LYS A 362 -10.44 -3.53 14.34
N THR A 363 -11.17 -2.42 14.40
CA THR A 363 -11.83 -1.94 15.59
C THR A 363 -13.34 -2.03 15.47
N CYS A 364 -14.07 -2.02 16.59
CA CYS A 364 -15.53 -1.91 16.56
C CYS A 364 -15.96 -0.53 16.01
N PRO A 365 -16.94 -0.45 15.08
CA PRO A 365 -17.43 0.83 14.55
C PRO A 365 -17.97 1.79 15.61
N LEU A 366 -18.49 1.27 16.74
CA LEU A 366 -19.14 2.06 17.79
C LEU A 366 -18.14 2.50 18.87
N CYS A 367 -17.43 1.55 19.48
CA CYS A 367 -16.55 1.83 20.63
C CYS A 367 -15.06 1.82 20.32
N ARG A 368 -14.66 1.54 19.06
CA ARG A 368 -13.27 1.45 18.62
C ARG A 368 -12.39 0.41 19.35
N THR A 369 -12.97 -0.47 20.17
CA THR A 369 -12.25 -1.61 20.76
C THR A 369 -11.66 -2.48 19.64
N VAL A 370 -10.40 -2.91 19.79
CA VAL A 370 -9.73 -3.79 18.82
C VAL A 370 -10.32 -5.20 18.92
N ILE A 371 -10.84 -5.72 17.80
CA ILE A 371 -11.51 -7.03 17.73
C ILE A 371 -10.69 -8.04 16.93
N SER A 372 -9.93 -7.58 15.93
CA SER A 372 -9.07 -8.42 15.09
C SER A 372 -7.62 -7.95 15.18
N ASP A 373 -6.68 -8.89 15.25
CA ASP A 373 -5.24 -8.59 15.25
C ASP A 373 -4.74 -8.24 13.82
N HIS A 374 -5.47 -8.67 12.78
CA HIS A 374 -5.05 -8.51 11.38
C HIS A 374 -6.18 -7.94 10.51
N VAL A 375 -5.81 -7.03 9.60
CA VAL A 375 -6.70 -6.61 8.50
C VAL A 375 -6.56 -7.63 7.40
N ASN A 376 -7.69 -8.24 7.02
CA ASN A 376 -7.72 -9.19 5.92
C ASN A 376 -7.69 -8.43 4.59
N LYS A 377 -6.48 -8.16 4.09
CA LYS A 377 -6.27 -7.52 2.78
C LYS A 377 -6.98 -8.33 1.68
N TRP A 378 -7.42 -7.65 0.62
CA TRP A 378 -7.97 -8.24 -0.61
C TRP A 378 -9.35 -8.89 -0.53
N LYS A 379 -9.96 -9.01 0.66
CA LYS A 379 -11.34 -9.54 0.80
C LYS A 379 -12.39 -8.68 0.10
N ASP A 380 -12.08 -7.42 -0.19
CA ASP A 380 -12.91 -6.48 -0.95
C ASP A 380 -12.82 -6.66 -2.48
N GLY A 381 -12.04 -7.63 -2.95
CA GLY A 381 -11.84 -7.91 -4.36
C GLY A 381 -10.78 -7.03 -5.03
N ALA A 382 -10.11 -6.15 -4.29
CA ALA A 382 -9.02 -5.36 -4.83
C ALA A 382 -7.86 -6.25 -5.32
N THR A 383 -7.14 -5.75 -6.30
CA THR A 383 -5.91 -6.36 -6.84
C THR A 383 -4.74 -5.43 -6.56
N SER A 384 -3.57 -5.98 -6.26
CA SER A 384 -2.38 -5.18 -5.97
C SER A 384 -1.90 -4.40 -7.20
N MET A 385 -1.63 -3.11 -7.01
CA MET A 385 -1.03 -2.23 -8.03
C MET A 385 0.46 -2.43 -8.20
N HIS A 386 1.12 -3.11 -7.25
CA HIS A 386 2.54 -3.37 -7.28
C HIS A 386 2.92 -4.07 -8.60
N LEU A 387 4.02 -3.65 -9.22
CA LEU A 387 4.56 -4.25 -10.45
C LEU A 387 5.76 -5.10 -10.04
N GLN A 388 5.70 -6.41 -10.27
CA GLN A 388 6.80 -7.32 -9.91
C GLN A 388 7.79 -7.38 -11.08
N ILE A 389 8.68 -6.40 -11.09
CA ILE A 389 9.70 -6.26 -12.15
C ILE A 389 10.82 -7.28 -12.00
N PHE A 390 11.16 -7.69 -10.77
CA PHE A 390 12.29 -8.57 -10.49
C PHE A 390 11.85 -9.90 -9.96
#